data_AF-A0A936H556-F1
#
_entry.id   AF-A0A936H556-F1
#
_cell.length_a   1.000
_cell.length_b   1.000
_cell.length_c   1.000
_cell.angle_alpha   90.00
_cell.angle_beta   90.00
_cell.angle_gamma   90.00
#
_symmetry.space_group_name_H-M   'P 1'
#
loop_
_entity.id
_entity.type
_entity.pdbx_description
1 polymer ?
#
loop_
_entity_poly.entity_id
_entity_poly.type
_entity_poly.pdbx_seq_one_letter_code
_entity_poly.pdbx_strand_id
1 'polypeptide(L)'
;MRIAINTRFLLPGKLEGIGWYTYEVCRRLVEQHPQDEFIFLFDRPFDRRFLLGPNVRGALVPPPARHPVLWYLWFEWAVPVALKILKPDVFSLPTAI
;
A
#
# COMPACT_ATOMS: atom_id res chain seq x y z
N MET A 1 2.12 10.15 -13.04
CA MET A 1 1.52 8.79 -13.21
C MET A 1 0.87 8.35 -11.90
N ARG A 2 0.01 7.33 -11.94
CA ARG A 2 -0.69 6.80 -10.76
C ARG A 2 -0.06 5.48 -10.33
N ILE A 3 0.51 5.42 -9.13
CA ILE A 3 1.29 4.29 -8.64
C ILE A 3 0.58 3.67 -7.44
N ALA A 4 0.09 2.45 -7.58
CA ALA A 4 -0.47 1.70 -6.47
C ALA A 4 0.65 0.94 -5.74
N ILE A 5 0.73 1.10 -4.42
CA ILE A 5 1.74 0.46 -3.57
C ILE A 5 1.04 -0.38 -2.50
N ASN A 6 1.47 -1.63 -2.36
CA ASN A 6 1.04 -2.44 -1.23
C ASN A 6 1.72 -1.96 0.07
N THR A 7 0.90 -1.48 1.01
CA THR A 7 1.37 -0.94 2.29
C THR A 7 0.76 -1.69 3.48
N ARG A 8 0.42 -2.98 3.33
CA ARG A 8 -0.20 -3.79 4.39
C ARG A 8 0.61 -3.86 5.70
N PHE A 9 1.92 -3.64 5.62
CA PHE A 9 2.84 -3.67 6.75
C PHE A 9 3.02 -2.31 7.44
N LEU A 10 2.45 -1.24 6.91
CA LEU A 10 2.45 0.08 7.57
C LEU A 10 1.38 0.11 8.66
N LEU A 11 1.74 -0.46 9.82
CA LEU A 11 0.86 -0.64 10.96
C LEU A 11 1.29 0.29 12.11
N PRO A 12 0.37 1.11 12.65
CA PRO A 12 0.71 2.03 13.73
C PRO A 12 1.11 1.24 14.98
N GLY A 13 2.24 1.61 15.59
CA GLY A 13 2.79 0.92 16.77
C GLY A 13 3.33 -0.48 16.52
N LYS A 14 3.42 -0.93 15.26
CA LYS A 14 3.94 -2.26 14.87
C LYS A 14 4.89 -2.20 13.67
N LEU A 15 5.57 -1.07 13.47
CA LEU A 15 6.60 -0.94 12.44
C LEU A 15 7.86 -1.67 12.93
N GLU A 16 8.10 -2.84 12.36
CA GLU A 16 9.30 -3.64 12.61
C GLU A 16 9.81 -4.22 11.29
N GLY A 17 11.13 -4.33 11.14
CA GLY A 17 11.79 -4.93 9.97
C GLY A 17 11.23 -4.42 8.64
N ILE A 18 10.47 -5.29 7.95
CA ILE A 18 9.78 -5.02 6.68
C ILE A 18 8.93 -3.75 6.74
N GLY A 19 8.25 -3.46 7.86
CA GLY A 19 7.44 -2.25 8.01
C GLY A 19 8.26 -0.96 7.92
N TRP A 20 9.44 -0.92 8.55
CA TRP A 20 10.36 0.21 8.46
C TRP A 20 10.96 0.33 7.06
N TYR A 21 11.33 -0.80 6.44
CA TYR A 21 11.81 -0.81 5.07
C TYR A 21 10.76 -0.24 4.10
N THR A 22 9.52 -0.73 4.15
CA THR A 22 8.42 -0.21 3.31
C THR A 22 8.20 1.28 3.56
N TYR A 23 8.20 1.72 4.81
CA TYR A 23 8.01 3.12 5.18
C TYR A 23 9.09 4.02 4.56
N GLU A 24 10.35 3.64 4.73
CA GLU A 24 11.51 4.39 4.26
C GLU A 24 11.61 4.43 2.72
N VAL A 25 11.27 3.33 2.04
CA VAL A 25 11.18 3.28 0.58
C VAL A 25 10.05 4.17 0.09
N CYS A 26 8.85 4.02 0.65
CA CYS A 26 7.68 4.81 0.25
C CYS A 26 7.91 6.31 0.47
N ARG A 27 8.52 6.69 1.60
CA ARG A 27 8.80 8.10 1.91
C ARG A 27 9.69 8.73 0.83
N ARG A 28 10.83 8.09 0.53
CA ARG A 28 11.77 8.61 -0.48
C ARG A 28 11.14 8.64 -1.87
N LEU A 29 10.36 7.62 -2.22
CA LEU A 29 9.71 7.56 -3.53
C LEU A 29 8.68 8.69 -3.69
N VAL A 30 7.87 8.95 -2.66
CA VAL A 30 6.89 10.04 -2.64
C VAL A 30 7.56 11.41 -2.75
N GLU A 31 8.67 11.62 -2.03
CA GLU A 31 9.46 12.86 -2.05
C GLU A 31 10.16 13.09 -3.39
N GLN A 32 10.69 12.04 -4.02
CA GLN A 32 11.41 12.11 -5.30
C GLN A 32 10.48 12.30 -6.50
N HIS A 33 9.22 11.90 -6.38
CA HIS A 33 8.23 11.91 -7.45
C HIS A 33 6.98 12.74 -7.09
N PRO A 34 7.11 14.06 -6.87
CA PRO A 34 5.99 14.91 -6.44
C PRO A 34 4.90 15.06 -7.51
N GLN A 35 5.21 14.77 -8.78
CA GLN A 35 4.29 14.82 -9.92
C GLN A 35 3.40 13.55 -10.01
N ASP A 36 3.76 12.49 -9.29
CA ASP A 36 3.08 11.20 -9.35
C ASP A 36 2.08 11.04 -8.20
N GLU A 37 0.92 10.45 -8.47
CA GLU A 37 -0.11 10.14 -7.47
C GLU A 37 0.15 8.73 -6.91
N PHE A 38 0.39 8.63 -5.62
CA PHE A 38 0.60 7.38 -4.92
C PHE A 38 -0.68 6.90 -4.26
N ILE A 39 -1.03 5.64 -4.49
CA ILE A 39 -2.22 4.98 -3.94
C ILE A 39 -1.75 3.86 -3.02
N PHE A 40 -1.82 4.10 -1.71
CA PHE A 40 -1.39 3.14 -0.70
C PHE A 40 -2.54 2.18 -0.38
N LEU A 41 -2.33 0.90 -0.67
CA LEU A 41 -3.32 -0.16 -0.45
C LEU A 41 -3.13 -0.78 0.93
N PHE A 42 -4.10 -0.55 1.80
CA PHE A 42 -4.14 -1.10 3.15
C PHE A 42 -5.20 -2.18 3.26
N ASP A 43 -4.89 -3.27 3.99
CA ASP A 43 -5.83 -4.38 4.23
C ASP A 43 -6.74 -4.14 5.45
N ARG A 44 -6.53 -3.04 6.18
CA ARG A 44 -7.22 -2.65 7.41
C ARG A 44 -7.15 -1.13 7.63
N PRO A 45 -7.93 -0.56 8.56
CA PRO A 45 -7.85 0.87 8.89
C PRO A 45 -6.41 1.29 9.20
N PHE A 46 -5.97 2.37 8.55
CA PHE A 46 -4.61 2.89 8.62
C PHE A 46 -4.59 4.27 9.26
N ASP A 47 -3.43 4.66 9.78
CA ASP A 47 -3.22 5.98 10.37
C ASP A 47 -2.85 7.01 9.28
N ARG A 48 -3.38 8.24 9.39
CA ARG A 48 -3.07 9.32 8.44
C ARG A 48 -1.59 9.68 8.40
N ARG A 49 -0.83 9.35 9.46
CA ARG A 49 0.63 9.47 9.50
C ARG A 49 1.35 8.70 8.38
N PHE A 50 0.72 7.68 7.81
CA PHE A 50 1.26 6.93 6.67
C PHE A 50 0.94 7.54 5.31
N LEU A 51 0.20 8.65 5.26
CA LEU A 51 0.01 9.44 4.05
C LEU A 51 1.19 10.41 3.93
N LEU A 52 2.29 9.93 3.35
CA LEU A 52 3.62 10.54 3.38
C LEU A 52 3.77 11.81 2.54
N GLY A 53 2.67 12.37 2.02
CA GLY A 53 2.69 13.55 1.18
C GLY A 53 1.31 13.93 0.64
N PRO A 54 1.15 15.14 0.07
CA PRO A 54 -0.11 15.59 -0.52
C PRO A 54 -0.51 14.78 -1.77
N ASN A 55 0.48 14.13 -2.40
CA ASN A 55 0.32 13.25 -3.55
C ASN A 55 0.04 11.78 -3.15
N VAL A 56 -0.22 11.49 -1.87
CA VAL A 56 -0.52 10.14 -1.37
C VAL A 56 -1.99 10.02 -0.97
N ARG A 57 -2.68 9.02 -1.53
CA ARG A 57 -4.04 8.63 -1.17
C ARG A 57 -4.04 7.22 -0.58
N GLY A 58 -4.61 7.05 0.60
CA GLY A 58 -4.82 5.73 1.20
C GLY A 58 -6.13 5.12 0.72
N ALA A 59 -6.08 3.85 0.30
CA ALA A 59 -7.24 3.05 -0.07
C ALA A 59 -7.32 1.81 0.83
N LEU A 60 -8.48 1.65 1.47
CA LEU A 60 -8.79 0.46 2.26
C LEU A 60 -9.32 -0.65 1.34
N VAL A 61 -8.63 -1.78 1.30
CA VAL A 61 -8.95 -2.95 0.48
C VAL A 61 -9.15 -4.15 1.41
N PRO A 62 -10.39 -4.42 1.86
CA PRO A 62 -10.69 -5.61 2.66
C PRO A 62 -10.62 -6.89 1.80
N PRO A 63 -10.40 -8.09 2.39
CA PRO A 63 -10.28 -8.39 3.83
C PRO A 63 -8.83 -8.31 4.37
N PRO A 64 -8.62 -8.26 5.69
CA PRO A 64 -7.27 -8.26 6.27
C PRO A 64 -6.52 -9.57 5.96
N ALA A 65 -5.33 -9.46 5.35
CA ALA A 65 -4.53 -10.58 4.88
C ALA A 65 -3.69 -11.21 6.01
N ARG A 66 -4.35 -11.76 7.04
CA ARG A 66 -3.73 -12.31 8.27
C ARG A 66 -3.61 -13.84 8.33
N HIS A 67 -4.36 -14.54 7.48
CA HIS A 67 -4.29 -15.99 7.34
C HIS A 67 -3.98 -16.36 5.89
N PRO A 68 -3.38 -17.54 5.61
CA PRO A 68 -3.03 -17.95 4.25
C PRO A 68 -4.20 -17.87 3.26
N VAL A 69 -5.41 -18.27 3.67
CA VAL A 69 -6.62 -18.17 2.86
C VAL A 69 -7.01 -16.71 2.58
N LEU A 70 -6.94 -15.85 3.61
CA LEU A 70 -7.24 -14.42 3.46
C LEU A 70 -6.19 -13.70 2.62
N TRP A 71 -4.93 -14.12 2.70
CA TRP A 71 -3.85 -13.65 1.85
C TRP A 71 -4.16 -13.98 0.39
N TYR A 72 -4.52 -15.23 0.09
CA TYR A 72 -4.92 -15.63 -1.26
C TYR A 72 -6.10 -14.81 -1.76
N LEU A 73 -7.17 -14.67 -0.97
CA LEU A 73 -8.32 -13.84 -1.34
C LEU A 73 -7.95 -12.37 -1.56
N TRP A 74 -7.04 -11.83 -0.76
CA TRP A 74 -6.64 -10.45 -0.88
C TRP A 74 -5.82 -10.20 -2.14
N PHE A 75 -4.83 -11.03 -2.42
CA PHE A 75 -3.95 -10.89 -3.59
C PHE A 75 -4.63 -11.27 -4.90
N GLU A 76 -5.44 -12.33 -4.91
CA GLU A 76 -6.04 -12.83 -6.16
C GLU A 76 -7.35 -12.13 -6.50
N TRP A 77 -8.09 -11.63 -5.51
CA TRP A 77 -9.43 -11.06 -5.75
C TRP A 77 -9.48 -9.58 -5.36
N ALA A 78 -9.19 -9.25 -4.10
CA ALA A 78 -9.41 -7.89 -3.61
C ALA A 78 -8.50 -6.85 -4.28
N VAL A 79 -7.20 -7.15 -4.41
CA VAL A 79 -6.23 -6.28 -5.08
C VAL A 79 -6.57 -6.10 -6.56
N PRO A 80 -6.79 -7.16 -7.36
CA PRO A 80 -7.18 -6.98 -8.77
C PRO A 80 -8.45 -6.17 -8.96
N VAL A 81 -9.46 -6.35 -8.10
CA VAL A 81 -10.67 -5.52 -8.12
C VAL A 81 -10.33 -4.06 -7.79
N ALA A 82 -9.54 -3.82 -6.74
CA ALA A 82 -9.10 -2.47 -6.39
C ALA A 82 -8.30 -1.83 -7.53
N LEU A 83 -7.37 -2.55 -8.17
CA LEU A 83 -6.59 -2.06 -9.31
C LEU A 83 -7.47 -1.74 -10.52
N LYS A 84 -8.51 -2.55 -10.80
CA LYS A 84 -9.48 -2.26 -11.88
C LYS A 84 -10.28 -0.98 -11.64
N ILE A 85 -10.64 -0.71 -10.38
CA ILE A 85 -11.39 0.49 -10.00
C ILE A 85 -10.47 1.71 -10.00
N LEU A 86 -9.29 1.58 -9.40
CA LEU A 86 -8.37 2.68 -9.18
C LEU A 86 -7.56 3.03 -10.44
N LYS A 87 -7.39 2.09 -11.36
CA LYS A 87 -6.67 2.23 -12.64
C LYS A 87 -5.29 2.88 -12.47
N PRO A 88 -4.39 2.31 -11.66
CA PRO A 88 -3.01 2.77 -11.61
C PRO A 88 -2.25 2.37 -12.88
N ASP A 89 -1.25 3.16 -13.25
CA ASP A 89 -0.32 2.85 -14.33
C ASP A 89 0.68 1.77 -13.90
N VAL A 90 1.06 1.77 -12.62
CA VAL A 90 2.03 0.85 -12.03
C VAL A 90 1.50 0.29 -10.72
N PHE A 91 1.66 -1.02 -10.50
CA PHE A 91 1.44 -1.66 -9.22
C PHE A 91 2.77 -2.20 -8.67
N SER A 92 3.14 -1.76 -7.46
CA SER A 92 4.39 -2.13 -6.81
C SER A 92 4.16 -2.90 -5.50
N LEU A 93 4.94 -3.95 -5.33
CA LEU A 93 5.07 -4.73 -4.11
C LEU A 93 6.47 -4.47 -3.55
N PRO A 94 6.66 -3.47 -2.66
CA PRO A 94 7.97 -3.11 -2.14
C PRO A 94 8.68 -4.28 -1.45
N THR A 95 7.89 -5.23 -0.94
CA THR A 95 8.36 -6.38 -0.17
C THR A 95 7.60 -7.60 -0.66
N ALA A 96 8.06 -8.21 -1.75
CA ALA A 96 7.61 -9.53 -2.18
C ALA A 96 8.35 -10.58 -1.34
N ILE A 97 7.64 -11.21 -0.41
CA ILE A 97 7.98 -12.51 0.19
C ILE A 97 6.71 -13.35 0.16
#